data_AF-A0A4Q4WFK7-F1
#
_entry.id   AF-A0A4Q4WFK7-F1
#
_cell.length_a   1.000
_cell.length_b   1.000
_cell.length_c   1.000
_cell.angle_alpha   90.00
_cell.angle_beta   90.00
_cell.angle_gamma   90.00
#
_symmetry.space_group_name_H-M   'P 1'
#
loop_
_entity.id
_entity.type
_entity.pdbx_description
1 polymer ?
#
loop_
_entity_poly.entity_id
_entity_poly.type
_entity_poly.pdbx_seq_one_letter_code
_entity_poly.pdbx_strand_id
1 'polypeptide(L)'
;MIEYNPWTLDIEEASETHLLQTCRELGVAVVAYSPLGRGFLSGRCKSPDDFEPTDSRRTYQRFSPQNFPKNLELVKKFEAFADKKGHTPAQVVLAWIMSQGGDFFPIPGTKSIALLEQNLGSLDVKITPEGDKQIRDLIRSIGVAGGRLSTHPGVPNKRYQDTPPVS
;
A
#
# COMPACT_ATOMS: atom_id res chain seq x y z
N MET A 1 -10.27 8.89 4.75
CA MET A 1 -9.08 8.71 3.89
C MET A 1 -7.94 8.19 4.74
N ILE A 2 -7.31 7.09 4.37
CA ILE A 2 -6.28 6.39 5.17
C ILE A 2 -5.27 5.66 4.27
N GLU A 3 -4.06 5.37 4.75
CA GLU A 3 -3.11 4.57 4.00
C GLU A 3 -3.60 3.13 4.00
N TYR A 4 -3.78 2.56 2.82
CA TYR A 4 -4.16 1.17 2.68
C TYR A 4 -3.54 0.60 1.42
N ASN A 5 -2.75 -0.46 1.59
CA ASN A 5 -2.03 -1.15 0.53
C ASN A 5 -1.48 -2.48 1.09
N PRO A 6 -0.94 -3.38 0.26
CA PRO A 6 -0.33 -4.65 0.71
C PRO A 6 0.68 -4.58 1.86
N TRP A 7 1.22 -3.42 2.21
CA TRP A 7 2.11 -3.22 3.35
C TRP A 7 1.46 -2.60 4.59
N THR A 8 0.21 -2.17 4.50
CA THR A 8 -0.46 -1.38 5.53
C THR A 8 -1.91 -1.81 5.56
N LEU A 9 -2.19 -2.78 6.43
CA LEU A 9 -3.49 -3.41 6.64
C LEU A 9 -4.08 -3.04 8.02
N ASP A 10 -3.46 -2.12 8.75
CA ASP A 10 -3.73 -1.77 10.15
C ASP A 10 -5.23 -1.52 10.44
N ILE A 11 -6.00 -1.05 9.45
CA ILE A 11 -7.43 -0.76 9.59
C ILE A 11 -8.31 -2.01 9.65
N GLU A 12 -7.82 -3.15 9.15
CA GLU A 12 -8.53 -4.44 9.16
C GLU A 12 -8.50 -5.09 10.55
N GLU A 13 -7.52 -4.74 11.38
CA GLU A 13 -7.31 -5.39 12.67
C GLU A 13 -8.26 -4.83 13.73
N ALA A 14 -9.26 -5.64 14.08
CA ALA A 14 -10.23 -5.32 15.13
C ALA A 14 -9.55 -5.08 16.50
N SER A 15 -8.38 -5.66 16.77
CA SER A 15 -7.69 -5.54 18.05
C SER A 15 -7.06 -4.17 18.33
N GLU A 16 -6.87 -3.32 17.31
CA GLU A 16 -6.28 -1.99 17.52
C GLU A 16 -7.32 -0.86 17.50
N THR A 17 -8.14 -0.76 16.44
CA THR A 17 -8.97 0.45 16.22
C THR A 17 -10.42 0.18 15.85
N HIS A 18 -10.79 -1.05 15.51
CA HIS A 18 -12.09 -1.39 14.89
C HIS A 18 -12.44 -0.54 13.66
N LEU A 19 -11.47 0.16 13.05
CA LEU A 19 -11.76 1.26 12.12
C LEU A 19 -12.53 0.80 10.89
N LEU A 20 -12.10 -0.27 10.23
CA LEU A 20 -12.81 -0.79 9.06
C LEU A 20 -14.21 -1.29 9.41
N GLN A 21 -14.36 -1.94 10.56
CA GLN A 21 -15.66 -2.42 11.04
C GLN A 21 -16.61 -1.23 11.26
N THR A 22 -16.17 -0.21 12.00
CA THR A 22 -16.98 1.00 12.25
C THR A 22 -17.29 1.75 10.96
N CYS A 23 -16.35 1.85 10.01
CA CYS A 23 -16.63 2.44 8.70
C CYS A 23 -17.78 1.71 7.99
N ARG A 24 -17.77 0.37 7.98
CA ARG A 24 -18.82 -0.44 7.36
C ARG A 24 -20.16 -0.30 8.08
N GLU A 25 -20.16 -0.34 9.41
CA GLU A 25 -21.37 -0.16 10.24
C GLU A 25 -22.03 1.20 9.99
N LEU A 26 -21.24 2.25 9.76
CA LEU A 26 -21.74 3.61 9.52
C LEU A 26 -21.93 3.95 8.04
N GLY A 27 -21.65 3.03 7.11
CA GLY A 27 -21.71 3.29 5.66
C GLY A 27 -20.67 4.31 5.16
N VAL A 28 -19.54 4.43 5.86
CA VAL A 28 -18.43 5.34 5.52
C VAL A 28 -17.45 4.66 4.58
N ALA A 29 -17.15 5.32 3.45
CA ALA A 29 -16.19 4.84 2.47
C ALA A 29 -14.74 4.92 2.95
N VAL A 30 -13.93 3.93 2.57
CA VAL A 30 -12.48 3.87 2.75
C VAL A 30 -11.78 4.41 1.50
N VAL A 31 -11.34 5.67 1.58
CA VAL A 31 -10.49 6.28 0.54
C VAL A 31 -9.02 5.96 0.83
N ALA A 32 -8.40 5.10 0.01
CA ALA A 32 -7.05 4.59 0.21
C ALA A 32 -5.98 5.50 -0.43
N TYR A 33 -5.26 6.26 0.40
CA TYR A 33 -4.11 7.05 -0.03
C TYR A 33 -2.83 6.21 -0.10
N SER A 34 -1.85 6.66 -0.90
CA SER A 34 -0.62 5.91 -1.20
C SER A 34 -0.86 4.43 -1.54
N PRO A 35 -1.84 4.10 -2.41
CA PRO A 35 -2.24 2.71 -2.66
C PRO A 35 -1.10 1.85 -3.24
N LEU A 36 -0.13 2.48 -3.92
CA LEU A 36 1.05 1.82 -4.49
C LEU A 36 2.28 1.87 -3.57
N GLY A 37 2.12 2.11 -2.27
CA GLY A 37 3.24 2.18 -1.32
C GLY A 37 4.27 3.24 -1.72
N ARG A 38 3.79 4.42 -2.15
CA ARG A 38 4.62 5.53 -2.68
C ARG A 38 5.45 5.12 -3.90
N GLY A 39 4.86 4.30 -4.77
CA GLY A 39 5.45 3.84 -6.02
C GLY A 39 6.25 2.55 -5.90
N PHE A 40 6.53 2.05 -4.69
CA PHE A 40 7.31 0.84 -4.53
C PHE A 40 6.57 -0.40 -5.05
N LEU A 41 5.28 -0.54 -4.73
CA LEU A 41 4.45 -1.67 -5.15
C LEU A 41 4.11 -1.66 -6.65
N SER A 42 4.54 -0.63 -7.39
CA SER A 42 4.39 -0.58 -8.84
C SER A 42 5.43 -1.42 -9.60
N GLY A 43 6.47 -1.93 -8.92
CA GLY A 43 7.60 -2.61 -9.55
C GLY A 43 8.72 -1.67 -10.00
N ARG A 44 8.52 -0.35 -9.96
CA ARG A 44 9.50 0.62 -10.50
C ARG A 44 10.70 0.89 -9.60
N CYS A 45 10.58 0.68 -8.30
CA CYS A 45 11.68 0.88 -7.35
C CYS A 45 12.40 -0.45 -7.14
N LYS A 46 13.69 -0.53 -7.48
CA LYS A 46 14.54 -1.72 -7.41
C LYS A 46 15.66 -1.58 -6.39
N SER A 47 16.07 -0.36 -6.06
CA SER A 47 17.09 -0.04 -5.06
C SER A 47 16.75 1.22 -4.25
N PRO A 48 17.24 1.37 -3.00
CA PRO A 48 17.24 2.66 -2.31
C PRO A 48 17.93 3.79 -3.09
N ASP A 49 18.78 3.44 -4.05
CA ASP A 49 19.51 4.39 -4.91
C ASP A 49 18.64 4.98 -6.02
N ASP A 50 17.48 4.39 -6.31
CA ASP A 50 16.51 4.93 -7.29
C ASP A 50 15.80 6.18 -6.78
N PHE A 51 16.01 6.55 -5.52
CA PHE A 51 15.43 7.75 -4.92
C PHE A 51 16.40 8.93 -5.07
N GLU A 52 15.90 10.12 -5.38
CA GLU A 52 16.73 11.33 -5.34
C GLU A 52 17.28 11.56 -3.92
N PRO A 53 18.45 12.21 -3.74
CA PRO A 53 19.01 12.46 -2.41
C PRO A 53 18.06 13.21 -1.46
N THR A 54 17.19 14.06 -2.00
CA THR A 54 16.19 14.84 -1.24
C THR A 54 14.83 14.15 -1.10
N ASP A 55 14.69 12.91 -1.58
CA ASP A 55 13.43 12.17 -1.52
C ASP A 55 13.09 11.75 -0.08
N SER A 56 11.91 12.14 0.41
CA SER A 56 11.47 11.85 1.77
C SER A 56 11.36 10.35 2.08
N ARG A 57 11.21 9.49 1.06
CA ARG A 57 11.19 8.03 1.22
C ARG A 57 12.50 7.52 1.82
N ARG A 58 13.64 8.18 1.57
CA ARG A 58 14.93 7.81 2.16
C ARG A 58 14.93 7.86 3.70
N THR A 59 13.96 8.56 4.32
CA THR A 59 13.84 8.64 5.78
C THR A 59 13.07 7.47 6.40
N TYR A 60 12.28 6.71 5.63
CA TYR A 60 11.44 5.65 6.19
C TYR A 60 12.21 4.35 6.33
N GLN A 61 12.04 3.68 7.48
CA GLN A 61 12.70 2.39 7.73
C GLN A 61 12.42 1.36 6.65
N ARG A 62 11.20 1.28 6.11
CA ARG A 62 10.83 0.36 5.03
C ARG A 62 11.62 0.53 3.72
N PHE A 63 12.28 1.67 3.55
CA PHE A 63 13.11 1.98 2.38
C PHE A 63 14.61 2.01 2.71
N SER A 64 15.01 1.64 3.93
CA SER A 64 16.43 1.57 4.30
C SER A 64 17.15 0.44 3.55
N PRO A 65 18.47 0.54 3.32
CA PRO A 65 19.24 -0.52 2.65
C PRO A 65 19.08 -1.90 3.29
N GLN A 66 18.85 -1.96 4.60
CA GLN A 66 18.67 -3.21 5.35
C GLN A 66 17.29 -3.85 5.10
N ASN A 67 16.22 -3.04 4.99
CA ASN A 67 14.85 -3.55 4.86
C ASN A 67 14.40 -3.69 3.39
N PHE A 68 15.00 -2.91 2.48
CA PHE A 68 14.60 -2.84 1.08
C PHE A 68 14.60 -4.21 0.39
N PRO A 69 15.64 -5.07 0.53
CA PRO A 69 15.67 -6.37 -0.16
C PRO A 69 14.49 -7.27 0.21
N LYS A 70 14.14 -7.34 1.51
CA LYS A 70 12.98 -8.11 1.98
C LYS A 70 11.67 -7.54 1.44
N ASN A 71 11.51 -6.23 1.47
CA ASN A 71 10.30 -5.57 0.96
C ASN A 71 10.12 -5.74 -0.56
N LEU A 72 11.24 -5.87 -1.30
CA LEU A 72 11.23 -6.15 -2.74
C LEU A 72 10.72 -7.57 -3.07
N GLU A 73 10.79 -8.52 -2.13
CA GLU A 73 10.24 -9.87 -2.35
C GLU A 73 8.74 -9.83 -2.63
N LEU A 74 7.98 -9.00 -1.90
CA LEU A 74 6.55 -8.84 -2.12
C LEU A 74 6.28 -8.33 -3.55
N VAL A 75 7.04 -7.31 -3.97
CA VAL A 75 6.93 -6.74 -5.33
C VAL A 75 7.17 -7.81 -6.40
N LYS A 76 8.22 -8.63 -6.25
CA LYS A 76 8.52 -9.72 -7.18
C LYS A 76 7.39 -10.75 -7.28
N LYS A 77 6.68 -11.01 -6.17
CA LYS A 77 5.51 -11.91 -6.19
C LYS A 77 4.31 -11.28 -6.90
N PHE A 78 4.07 -9.98 -6.70
CA PHE A 78 3.05 -9.25 -7.44
C PHE A 78 3.38 -9.17 -8.93
N GLU A 79 4.65 -8.97 -9.31
CA GLU A 79 5.13 -9.06 -10.70
C GLU A 79 4.79 -10.41 -11.31
N ALA A 80 5.20 -11.51 -10.67
CA ALA A 80 4.89 -12.85 -11.17
C ALA A 80 3.38 -13.16 -11.22
N PHE A 81 2.57 -12.57 -10.34
CA PHE A 81 1.11 -12.71 -10.39
C PHE A 81 0.51 -11.91 -11.55
N ALA A 82 1.01 -10.70 -11.79
CA ALA A 82 0.54 -9.81 -12.84
C ALA A 82 0.90 -10.33 -14.24
N ASP A 83 2.12 -10.84 -14.41
CA ASP A 83 2.64 -11.35 -15.69
C ASP A 83 1.80 -12.51 -16.24
N LYS A 84 1.30 -13.40 -15.37
CA LYS A 84 0.42 -14.53 -15.76
C LYS A 84 -0.86 -14.09 -16.47
N LYS A 85 -1.28 -12.84 -16.27
CA LYS A 85 -2.52 -12.27 -16.78
C LYS A 85 -2.29 -11.06 -17.70
N GLY A 86 -1.04 -10.77 -18.06
CA GLY A 86 -0.70 -9.62 -18.91
C GLY A 86 -0.99 -8.27 -18.27
N HIS A 87 -0.95 -8.19 -16.94
CA HIS A 87 -1.17 -6.95 -16.20
C HIS A 87 0.14 -6.44 -15.60
N THR A 88 0.16 -5.18 -15.20
CA THR A 88 1.27 -4.62 -14.42
C THR A 88 1.07 -4.85 -12.91
N PRO A 89 2.14 -4.83 -12.10
CA PRO A 89 2.02 -4.95 -10.64
C PRO A 89 1.12 -3.87 -10.05
N ALA A 90 1.26 -2.62 -10.54
CA ALA A 90 0.43 -1.51 -10.10
C ALA A 90 -1.06 -1.77 -10.34
N GLN A 91 -1.41 -2.32 -11.50
CA GLN A 91 -2.81 -2.66 -11.82
C GLN A 91 -3.37 -3.73 -10.89
N VAL A 92 -2.59 -4.79 -10.63
CA VAL A 92 -2.99 -5.85 -9.69
C VAL A 92 -3.19 -5.30 -8.28
N VAL A 93 -2.28 -4.44 -7.80
CA VAL A 93 -2.39 -3.85 -6.46
C VAL A 93 -3.64 -2.98 -6.34
N LEU A 94 -3.91 -2.12 -7.33
CA LEU A 94 -5.10 -1.26 -7.32
C LEU A 94 -6.39 -2.08 -7.40
N ALA A 95 -6.43 -3.09 -8.27
CA ALA A 95 -7.57 -3.99 -8.39
C ALA A 95 -7.81 -4.80 -7.12
N TRP A 96 -6.73 -5.24 -6.46
CA TRP A 96 -6.81 -5.92 -5.17
C TRP A 96 -7.35 -4.99 -4.07
N ILE A 97 -6.97 -3.70 -4.04
CA ILE A 97 -7.55 -2.76 -3.07
C ILE A 97 -9.06 -2.58 -3.34
N MET A 98 -9.47 -2.40 -4.60
CA MET A 98 -10.89 -2.28 -4.96
C MET A 98 -11.68 -3.56 -4.69
N SER A 99 -11.06 -4.74 -4.71
CA SER A 99 -11.73 -6.01 -4.42
C SER A 99 -12.06 -6.21 -2.94
N GLN A 100 -11.60 -5.33 -2.04
CA GLN A 100 -11.88 -5.44 -0.60
C GLN A 100 -13.29 -5.02 -0.20
N GLY A 101 -14.01 -4.41 -1.13
CA GLY A 101 -15.43 -4.08 -1.02
C GLY A 101 -15.79 -2.87 -1.88
N GLY A 102 -17.09 -2.69 -2.15
CA GLY A 102 -17.60 -1.52 -2.87
C GLY A 102 -17.43 -0.19 -2.12
N ASP A 103 -16.94 -0.25 -0.89
CA ASP A 103 -16.59 0.84 0.01
C ASP A 103 -15.10 1.25 -0.09
N PHE A 104 -14.27 0.57 -0.91
CA PHE A 104 -12.85 0.89 -1.08
C PHE A 104 -12.55 1.68 -2.36
N PHE A 105 -11.95 2.86 -2.20
CA PHE A 105 -11.62 3.77 -3.30
C PHE A 105 -10.14 4.17 -3.26
N PRO A 106 -9.24 3.49 -4.00
CA PRO A 106 -7.86 3.92 -4.11
C PRO A 106 -7.73 5.22 -4.92
N ILE A 107 -6.85 6.12 -4.48
CA ILE A 107 -6.56 7.39 -5.15
C ILE A 107 -5.09 7.45 -5.63
N PRO A 108 -4.71 6.65 -6.66
CA PRO A 108 -3.35 6.68 -7.17
C PRO A 108 -3.07 7.99 -7.90
N GLY A 109 -2.21 8.82 -7.32
CA GLY A 109 -1.74 10.05 -7.96
C GLY A 109 -0.71 9.77 -9.07
N THR A 110 -0.69 10.60 -10.10
CA THR A 110 0.31 10.58 -11.17
C THR A 110 0.49 11.95 -11.80
N LYS A 111 1.64 12.18 -12.44
CA LYS A 111 1.94 13.37 -13.27
C LYS A 111 2.07 13.04 -14.76
N SER A 112 1.78 11.80 -15.16
CA SER A 112 1.94 11.30 -16.53
C SER A 112 0.65 10.65 -17.01
N ILE A 113 0.25 10.95 -18.24
CA ILE A 113 -0.91 10.35 -18.92
C ILE A 113 -0.71 8.83 -19.05
N ALA A 114 0.46 8.37 -19.46
CA ALA A 114 0.73 6.93 -19.58
C ALA A 114 0.53 6.19 -18.25
N LEU A 115 0.92 6.80 -17.14
CA LEU A 115 0.69 6.23 -15.80
C LEU A 115 -0.78 6.34 -15.37
N LEU A 116 -1.50 7.37 -15.81
CA LEU A 116 -2.95 7.46 -15.60
C LEU A 116 -3.66 6.31 -16.33
N GLU A 117 -3.34 6.10 -17.61
CA GLU A 117 -3.87 4.98 -18.41
C GLU A 117 -3.50 3.63 -17.79
N GLN A 118 -2.26 3.47 -17.32
CA GLN A 118 -1.85 2.27 -16.59
C GLN A 118 -2.72 2.07 -15.33
N ASN A 119 -2.94 3.11 -14.53
CA ASN A 119 -3.80 3.03 -13.35
C ASN A 119 -5.24 2.66 -13.72
N LEU A 120 -5.80 3.25 -14.80
CA LEU A 120 -7.15 2.96 -15.27
C LEU A 120 -7.30 1.50 -15.73
N GLY A 121 -6.27 0.92 -16.34
CA GLY A 121 -6.27 -0.51 -16.70
C GLY A 121 -6.39 -1.47 -15.51
N SER A 122 -6.32 -0.98 -14.26
CA SER A 122 -6.67 -1.79 -13.08
C SER A 122 -8.14 -2.19 -13.03
N LEU A 123 -9.03 -1.45 -13.70
CA LEU A 123 -10.48 -1.75 -13.76
C LEU A 123 -10.77 -3.03 -14.56
N ASP A 124 -9.87 -3.39 -15.47
CA ASP A 124 -9.96 -4.60 -16.29
C ASP A 124 -9.44 -5.84 -15.55
N VAL A 125 -8.71 -5.66 -14.45
CA VAL A 125 -8.15 -6.77 -13.66
C VAL A 125 -9.25 -7.36 -12.77
N LYS A 126 -9.53 -8.65 -12.96
CA LYS A 126 -10.45 -9.41 -12.08
C LYS A 126 -9.69 -10.18 -11.02
N ILE A 127 -9.93 -9.83 -9.76
CA ILE A 127 -9.46 -10.55 -8.58
C ILE A 127 -10.58 -11.51 -8.15
N THR A 128 -10.35 -12.82 -8.32
CA THR A 128 -11.28 -13.85 -7.82
C THR A 128 -11.08 -14.05 -6.31
N PRO A 129 -12.01 -14.68 -5.59
CA PRO A 129 -11.82 -15.01 -4.18
C PRO A 129 -10.54 -15.82 -3.92
N GLU A 130 -10.20 -16.75 -4.81
CA GLU A 130 -8.95 -17.53 -4.74
C GLU A 130 -7.73 -16.65 -4.97
N GLY A 131 -7.82 -15.69 -5.91
CA GLY A 131 -6.78 -14.71 -6.18
C GLY A 131 -6.54 -13.78 -4.99
N ASP A 132 -7.60 -13.27 -4.35
CA ASP A 132 -7.50 -12.47 -3.12
C ASP A 132 -6.84 -13.28 -2.00
N LYS A 133 -7.29 -14.53 -1.79
CA LYS A 133 -6.68 -15.42 -0.80
C LYS A 133 -5.18 -15.62 -1.07
N GLN A 134 -4.79 -15.89 -2.31
CA GLN A 134 -3.38 -16.05 -2.68
C GLN A 134 -2.56 -14.78 -2.39
N ILE A 135 -3.09 -13.61 -2.75
CA ILE A 135 -2.44 -12.32 -2.49
C ILE A 135 -2.30 -12.09 -0.98
N ARG A 136 -3.34 -12.34 -0.20
CA ARG A 136 -3.31 -12.20 1.26
C ARG A 136 -2.34 -13.17 1.93
N ASP A 137 -2.28 -14.42 1.46
CA ASP A 137 -1.32 -15.41 1.96
C ASP A 137 0.12 -14.95 1.68
N LEU A 138 0.40 -14.38 0.50
CA LEU A 138 1.71 -13.80 0.16
C LEU A 138 2.06 -12.60 1.05
N ILE A 139 1.10 -11.69 1.27
CA ILE A 139 1.30 -10.52 2.14
C ILE A 139 1.66 -10.97 3.56
N ARG A 140 0.93 -11.94 4.11
CA ARG A 140 1.17 -12.47 5.47
C ARG A 140 2.50 -13.22 5.57
N SER A 141 2.85 -14.02 4.56
CA SER A 141 4.08 -14.83 4.62
C SER A 141 5.35 -13.98 4.52
N ILE A 142 5.34 -12.93 3.69
CA ILE A 142 6.50 -12.05 3.51
C ILE A 142 6.54 -10.97 4.60
N GLY A 143 5.37 -10.42 4.93
CA GLY A 143 5.23 -9.28 5.81
C GLY A 143 5.92 -8.04 5.24
N VAL A 144 6.22 -7.09 6.14
CA VAL A 144 6.92 -5.85 5.81
C VAL A 144 8.06 -5.66 6.81
N ALA A 145 9.24 -5.33 6.31
CA ALA A 145 10.39 -4.97 7.13
C ALA A 145 10.43 -3.46 7.34
N GLY A 146 10.56 -3.03 8.59
CA GLY A 146 10.63 -1.62 8.96
C GLY A 146 9.28 -0.90 8.97
N GLY A 147 9.14 0.08 9.86
CA GLY A 147 7.94 0.91 9.95
C GLY A 147 7.87 2.04 8.91
N ARG A 148 6.77 2.80 8.98
CA ARG A 148 6.65 4.13 8.35
C ARG A 148 7.46 5.21 9.07
N LEU A 149 7.91 4.89 10.29
CA LEU A 149 8.58 5.83 11.17
C LEU A 149 9.94 6.23 10.59
N SER A 150 10.23 7.52 10.72
CA SER A 150 11.50 8.10 10.29
C SER A 150 12.63 7.52 11.12
N THR A 151 13.80 7.32 10.50
CA THR A 151 15.05 7.01 11.20
C THR A 151 15.68 8.24 11.87
N HIS A 152 15.11 9.43 11.71
CA HIS A 152 15.63 10.65 12.34
C HIS A 152 15.38 10.66 13.86
N PRO A 153 16.43 10.85 14.68
CA PRO A 153 16.26 11.11 16.10
C PRO A 153 15.41 12.38 16.29
N GLY A 154 14.33 12.29 17.07
CA GLY A 154 13.52 13.45 17.47
C GLY A 154 12.15 13.59 16.78
N VAL A 155 11.76 12.71 15.87
CA VAL A 155 10.38 12.68 15.34
C VAL A 155 9.49 11.83 16.27
N PRO A 156 8.50 12.42 16.97
CA PRO A 156 7.65 11.68 17.90
C PRO A 156 6.86 10.57 17.20
N ASN A 157 6.77 9.41 17.84
CA ASN A 157 5.95 8.28 17.41
C ASN A 157 4.46 8.64 17.54
N LYS A 158 3.85 9.14 16.46
CA LYS A 158 2.41 9.39 16.41
C LYS A 158 1.79 8.64 15.22
N ARG A 159 1.45 7.35 15.43
CA ARG A 159 0.60 6.60 14.48
C ARG A 159 -0.78 7.26 14.34
N TYR A 160 -1.27 7.82 15.44
CA TYR A 160 -2.48 8.64 15.53
C TYR A 160 -2.09 9.95 16.24
N GLN A 161 -2.49 11.09 15.69
CA GLN A 161 -2.31 12.38 16.35
C GLN A 161 -3.61 12.71 17.08
N ASP A 162 -3.58 12.65 18.40
CA ASP A 162 -4.71 13.13 19.20
C ASP A 162 -4.90 14.62 18.99
N THR A 163 -6.16 15.04 18.92
CA THR A 163 -6.52 16.46 18.92
C THR A 163 -6.40 16.98 20.36
N PRO A 164 -5.83 18.17 20.59
CA PRO A 164 -5.78 18.76 21.92
C PRO A 164 -7.21 18.85 22.51
N PRO A 165 -7.40 18.65 23.82
CA PRO A 165 -8.69 18.85 24.45
C PRO A 165 -9.17 20.28 24.24
N VAL A 166 -10.46 20.45 23.96
CA VAL A 166 -11.10 21.76 23.93
C VAL A 166 -11.12 22.32 25.35
N SER A 167 -10.51 23.50 25.52
CA SER A 167 -10.53 24.30 26.75
C SER A 167 -11.90 24.92 27.00
#